data_AF-A0A9N9BEQ2-F1
#
_entry.id   AF-A0A9N9BEQ2-F1
#
_cell.length_a   1.000
_cell.length_b   1.000
_cell.length_c   1.000
_cell.angle_alpha   90.00
_cell.angle_beta   90.00
_cell.angle_gamma   90.00
#
_symmetry.space_group_name_H-M   'P 1'
#
loop_
_entity.id
_entity.type
_entity.pdbx_description
1 polymer ?
#
loop_
_entity_poly.entity_id
_entity_poly.type
_entity_poly.pdbx_seq_one_letter_code
_entity_poly.pdbx_strand_id
1 'polypeptide(L)'
;MLKFRTQGYNGYSLQFSPFIENKIACATSANFGLVGNGRLFILNTGIGPEGVEVERIYDTQDGIFDCSWSEINENQVVTASGDGISNSKLA
;
A
#
# COMPACT_ATOMS: atom_id res chain seq x y z
N MET A 1 19.46 0.84 -7.41
CA MET A 1 18.39 0.13 -6.68
C MET A 1 17.42 1.17 -6.16
N LEU A 2 16.15 1.14 -6.58
CA LEU A 2 15.11 2.03 -6.07
C LEU A 2 14.76 1.64 -4.63
N LYS A 3 14.56 2.62 -3.75
CA LYS A 3 14.23 2.37 -2.33
C LYS A 3 13.26 3.43 -1.81
N PHE A 4 12.24 2.98 -1.07
CA PHE A 4 11.34 3.83 -0.32
C PHE A 4 11.26 3.33 1.11
N ARG A 5 11.34 4.23 2.09
CA ARG A 5 11.25 3.86 3.51
C ARG A 5 9.86 4.16 4.04
N THR A 6 9.13 3.11 4.39
CA THR A 6 7.84 3.18 5.10
C THR A 6 8.07 3.51 6.57
N GLN A 7 8.44 4.75 6.90
CA GLN A 7 8.84 5.13 8.26
C GLN A 7 7.75 4.80 9.28
N GLY A 8 8.09 3.99 10.29
CA GLY A 8 7.17 3.56 11.35
C GLY A 8 6.28 2.35 11.01
N TYR A 9 6.36 1.82 9.78
CA TYR A 9 5.56 0.69 9.31
C TYR A 9 6.43 -0.38 8.67
N ASN A 10 5.99 -1.63 8.78
CA ASN A 10 6.63 -2.79 8.17
C ASN A 10 5.80 -3.23 6.97
N GLY A 11 6.44 -3.44 5.82
CA GLY A 11 5.77 -3.91 4.61
C GLY A 11 5.42 -5.39 4.69
N TYR A 12 4.19 -5.73 4.33
CA TYR A 12 3.68 -7.10 4.33
C TYR A 12 3.35 -7.61 2.92
N SER A 13 2.83 -6.73 2.06
CA SER A 13 2.51 -7.07 0.67
C SER A 13 2.75 -5.88 -0.24
N LEU A 14 3.07 -6.16 -1.49
CA LEU A 14 3.32 -5.17 -2.53
C LEU A 14 2.79 -5.70 -3.86
N GLN A 15 2.02 -4.89 -4.57
CA GLN A 15 1.50 -5.26 -5.88
C GLN A 15 1.55 -4.09 -6.87
N PHE A 16 1.99 -4.40 -8.09
CA PHE A 16 1.94 -3.47 -9.21
C PHE A 16 0.51 -3.29 -9.71
N SER A 17 0.18 -2.07 -10.12
CA SER A 17 -1.08 -1.79 -10.80
C SER A 17 -1.13 -2.54 -12.13
N PRO A 18 -2.24 -3.22 -12.46
CA PRO A 18 -2.42 -3.85 -13.77
C PRO A 18 -2.69 -2.84 -14.90
N PHE A 19 -2.93 -1.56 -14.56
CA PHE A 19 -3.26 -0.49 -15.51
C PHE A 19 -2.14 0.53 -15.70
N ILE A 20 -1.36 0.82 -14.65
CA ILE A 20 -0.33 1.88 -14.65
C ILE A 20 1.02 1.28 -14.26
N GLU A 21 1.94 1.18 -15.23
CA GLU A 21 3.24 0.51 -15.10
C GLU A 21 4.06 0.96 -13.88
N ASN A 22 4.12 2.26 -13.63
CA ASN A 22 4.93 2.83 -12.55
C ASN A 22 4.18 2.94 -11.21
N LYS A 23 2.95 2.42 -11.09
CA LYS A 23 2.15 2.55 -9.87
C LYS A 23 2.16 1.24 -9.09
N ILE A 24 2.46 1.33 -7.81
CA ILE A 24 2.47 0.20 -6.89
C ILE A 24 1.68 0.51 -5.63
N ALA A 25 1.01 -0.50 -5.08
CA ALA A 25 0.40 -0.47 -3.76
C ALA A 25 1.29 -1.26 -2.79
N CYS A 26 1.51 -0.73 -1.59
CA CYS A 26 2.27 -1.39 -0.54
C CYS A 26 1.45 -1.40 0.76
N ALA A 27 1.04 -2.59 1.18
CA ALA A 27 0.34 -2.82 2.45
C ALA A 27 1.35 -2.90 3.60
N THR A 28 1.12 -2.10 4.63
CA THR A 28 2.05 -2.00 5.76
C THR A 28 1.33 -1.96 7.11
N SER A 29 2.01 -2.40 8.16
CA SER A 29 1.49 -2.39 9.53
C SER A 29 2.49 -1.82 10.54
N ALA A 30 1.99 -1.07 11.52
CA ALA A 30 2.77 -0.59 12.66
C ALA A 30 3.20 -1.76 13.58
N ASN A 31 4.19 -1.50 14.45
CA ASN A 31 4.66 -2.44 15.48
C ASN A 31 4.84 -3.89 14.99
N PHE A 32 5.48 -4.07 13.83
CA PHE A 32 5.72 -5.37 13.21
C PHE A 32 4.44 -6.21 13.02
N GLY A 33 3.31 -5.55 12.74
CA GLY A 33 2.02 -6.20 12.52
C GLY A 33 1.45 -6.89 13.75
N LEU A 34 2.01 -6.66 14.94
CA LEU A 34 1.54 -7.27 16.18
C LEU A 34 0.36 -6.51 16.78
N VAL A 35 0.37 -5.19 16.65
CA VAL A 35 -0.68 -4.30 17.19
C VAL A 35 -0.60 -2.92 16.55
N GLY A 36 -1.74 -2.27 16.39
CA GLY A 36 -1.84 -0.88 15.97
C GLY A 36 -2.32 -0.75 14.54
N ASN A 37 -2.14 0.43 13.97
CA ASN A 37 -2.77 0.80 12.72
C ASN A 37 -2.01 0.27 11.50
N GLY A 38 -2.75 0.12 10.41
CA GLY A 38 -2.22 -0.17 9.09
C GLY A 38 -2.10 1.11 8.25
N ARG A 39 -1.28 1.02 7.21
CA ARG A 39 -1.11 2.07 6.22
C ARG A 39 -0.89 1.50 4.84
N LEU A 40 -1.75 1.85 3.89
CA LEU A 40 -1.57 1.57 2.48
C LEU A 40 -0.83 2.74 1.84
N PHE A 41 0.33 2.47 1.23
CA PHE A 41 1.03 3.43 0.40
C PHE A 41 0.73 3.17 -1.07
N ILE A 42 0.29 4.20 -1.80
CA ILE A 42 0.28 4.20 -3.26
C ILE A 42 1.53 4.96 -3.69
N LEU A 43 2.46 4.25 -4.32
CA LEU A 43 3.75 4.80 -4.73
C LEU A 43 3.85 4.84 -6.26
N ASN A 44 4.62 5.80 -6.75
CA ASN A 44 5.02 5.90 -8.15
C ASN A 44 6.53 5.70 -8.28
N THR A 45 6.97 4.69 -9.04
CA THR A 45 8.38 4.30 -9.21
C THR A 45 9.07 4.95 -10.40
N GLY A 46 8.45 5.95 -11.03
CA GLY A 46 8.99 6.65 -12.21
C GLY A 46 9.29 8.13 -11.98
N ILE A 47 9.08 8.63 -10.76
CA ILE A 47 9.16 10.07 -10.44
C ILE A 47 9.97 10.33 -9.16
N GLY A 48 10.29 11.60 -8.92
CA GLY A 48 10.97 12.05 -7.71
C GLY A 48 12.51 11.89 -7.75
N PRO A 49 13.23 12.55 -6.83
CA PRO A 49 14.69 12.60 -6.83
C PRO A 49 15.36 11.23 -6.56
N GLU A 50 14.67 10.34 -5.82
CA GLU A 50 15.14 8.98 -5.53
C GLU A 50 14.49 7.93 -6.46
N GLY A 51 13.72 8.37 -7.46
CA GLY A 51 12.99 7.51 -8.41
C GLY A 51 11.76 6.80 -7.82
N VAL A 52 11.35 7.16 -6.61
CA VAL A 52 10.07 6.73 -6.04
C VAL A 52 9.46 7.82 -5.17
N GLU A 53 8.18 8.09 -5.36
CA GLU A 53 7.42 9.08 -4.60
C GLU A 53 6.07 8.50 -4.14
N VAL A 54 5.51 9.07 -3.08
CA VAL A 54 4.18 8.71 -2.58
C VAL A 54 3.13 9.51 -3.33
N GLU A 55 2.25 8.83 -4.06
CA GLU A 55 1.07 9.48 -4.64
C GLU A 55 -0.02 9.65 -3.59
N ARG A 56 -0.33 8.60 -2.81
CA ARG A 56 -1.42 8.61 -1.81
C ARG A 56 -1.11 7.72 -0.62
N ILE A 57 -1.74 8.03 0.51
CA ILE A 57 -1.66 7.27 1.76
C ILE A 57 -3.07 7.04 2.30
N TYR A 58 -3.36 5.81 2.73
CA TYR A 58 -4.58 5.48 3.46
C TYR A 58 -4.25 4.80 4.78
N ASP A 59 -4.64 5.43 5.87
CA ASP A 59 -4.54 4.84 7.21
C ASP A 59 -5.78 3.96 7.51
N THR A 60 -5.55 2.85 8.21
CA THR A 60 -6.59 1.93 8.69
C THR A 60 -6.49 1.74 10.18
N GLN A 61 -7.60 1.43 10.85
CA GLN A 61 -7.61 1.31 12.31
C GLN A 61 -6.77 0.14 12.83
N ASP A 62 -6.68 -0.93 12.05
CA ASP A 62 -5.86 -2.11 12.31
C ASP A 62 -4.85 -2.34 11.18
N GLY A 63 -3.84 -3.17 11.45
CA GLY A 63 -2.78 -3.54 10.51
C GLY A 63 -3.32 -4.11 9.22
N ILE A 64 -2.69 -3.78 8.10
CA ILE A 64 -2.97 -4.41 6.80
C ILE A 64 -1.83 -5.34 6.40
N PHE A 65 -2.21 -6.52 5.93
CA PHE A 65 -1.30 -7.63 5.67
C PHE A 65 -1.24 -8.02 4.20
N ASP A 66 -2.25 -7.63 3.42
CA ASP A 66 -2.26 -7.85 1.98
C ASP A 66 -2.97 -6.72 1.24
N CYS A 67 -2.68 -6.56 -0.05
CA CYS A 67 -3.40 -5.68 -0.96
C CYS A 67 -3.52 -6.27 -2.36
N SER A 68 -4.68 -6.07 -2.99
CA SER A 68 -4.91 -6.40 -4.40
C SER A 68 -5.57 -5.25 -5.14
N TRP A 69 -4.96 -4.81 -6.24
CA TRP A 69 -5.59 -3.97 -7.24
C TRP A 69 -6.79 -4.68 -7.84
N SER A 70 -7.82 -3.90 -8.14
CA SER A 70 -8.93 -4.35 -8.95
C SER A 70 -8.45 -4.60 -10.39
N GLU A 71 -8.86 -5.71 -11.00
CA GLU A 71 -8.58 -5.99 -12.42
C GLU A 71 -9.61 -5.35 -13.36
N ILE A 72 -10.64 -4.70 -12.81
CA ILE A 72 -11.73 -4.06 -13.57
C ILE A 72 -11.76 -2.54 -13.41
N ASN A 73 -11.06 -1.98 -12.42
CA ASN A 73 -11.04 -0.54 -12.13
C ASN A 73 -9.66 -0.07 -11.67
N GLU A 74 -9.04 0.80 -12.45
CA GLU A 74 -7.69 1.34 -12.21
C GLU A 74 -7.54 2.14 -10.91
N ASN A 75 -8.64 2.66 -10.38
CA ASN A 75 -8.65 3.52 -9.19
C ASN A 75 -9.08 2.73 -7.95
N GLN A 76 -9.14 1.40 -7.98
CA GLN A 76 -9.57 0.59 -6.85
C GLN A 76 -8.50 -0.40 -6.41
N VAL A 77 -8.29 -0.45 -5.10
CA VAL A 77 -7.43 -1.43 -4.44
C VAL A 77 -8.12 -1.92 -3.18
N VAL A 78 -8.07 -3.22 -2.91
CA VAL A 78 -8.60 -3.84 -1.69
C VAL A 78 -7.43 -4.20 -0.79
N THR A 79 -7.60 -4.04 0.52
CA THR A 79 -6.62 -4.45 1.53
C THR A 79 -7.22 -5.44 2.51
N ALA A 80 -6.45 -6.45 2.92
CA ALA A 80 -6.81 -7.36 4.01
C ALA A 80 -6.29 -6.80 5.35
N SER A 81 -7.19 -6.61 6.31
CA SER A 81 -6.91 -6.02 7.62
C SER A 81 -6.97 -7.06 8.76
N GLY A 82 -6.25 -6.80 9.85
CA GLY A 82 -6.14 -7.67 11.03
C GLY A 82 -7.43 -7.88 11.82
N ASP A 83 -8.38 -6.95 11.67
CA ASP A 83 -9.72 -7.02 12.23
C ASP A 83 -10.65 -7.99 11.47
N GLY A 84 -10.14 -8.66 10.43
CA GLY A 84 -10.88 -9.60 9.59
C GLY A 84 -11.69 -8.93 8.49
N ILE A 85 -11.56 -7.61 8.30
CA ILE A 85 -12.32 -6.85 7.30
C ILE A 85 -11.45 -6.62 6.04
N SER A 86 -12.05 -6.79 4.86
CA SER A 86 -11.46 -6.34 3.59
C SER A 86 -11.95 -4.95 3.25
N ASN A 87 -11.04 -3.98 3.16
CA ASN A 87 -11.37 -2.57 2.91
C ASN A 87 -11.00 -2.18 1.48
N SER A 88 -11.96 -1.68 0.70
CA SER A 88 -11.67 -1.06 -0.62
C SER A 88 -11.24 0.40 -0.43
N LYS A 89 -10.12 0.80 -1.04
CA LYS A 89 -9.60 2.17 -1.08
C LYS A 89 -9.57 2.65 -2.53
N LEU A 90 -9.83 3.94 -2.73
CA LEU A 90 -9.73 4.58 -4.04
C LEU A 90 -8.29 5.03 -4.27
N ALA A 91 -7.51 4.32 -5.07
CA ALA A 91 -6.10 4.60 -5.27
C ALA A 91 -5.82 5.74 -6.27
#